data_AF-A0A2U1L4P1-F1
#
_entry.id   AF-A0A2U1L4P1-F1
#
_cell.length_a   1.000
_cell.length_b   1.000
_cell.length_c   1.000
_cell.angle_alpha   90.00
_cell.angle_beta   90.00
_cell.angle_gamma   90.00
#
_symmetry.space_group_name_H-M   'P 1'
#
loop_
_entity.id
_entity.type
_entity.pdbx_description
1 polymer ?
#
loop_
_entity_poly.entity_id
_entity_poly.type
_entity_poly.pdbx_seq_one_letter_code
_entity_poly.pdbx_strand_id
1 'polypeptide(L)'
;MANTRLLLLRPQTLKKTIVSINRSFSTTTSHHNDHNRNQEYLTPNTYLNSWTKPTGPKQALSNLHHLRREYAKKVKAVRKEYIYEMELLKAEKQRKDEIKKEALRIESEERRAAKDVEKKAKAAERKLAQEEFRQTLLKERAEKLEYHKKREQKFMEKKKEKNELLRRQSSIWIDENELEKKIQDALYDHTPL
;
A
#
# COMPACT_ATOMS: atom_id res chain seq x y z
N MET A 1 -15.69 56.50 -18.52
CA MET A 1 -16.18 57.13 -17.27
C MET A 1 -15.31 56.64 -16.13
N ALA A 2 -14.83 57.58 -15.32
CA ALA A 2 -13.80 57.40 -14.32
C ALA A 2 -14.28 56.62 -13.07
N ASN A 3 -13.36 55.91 -12.38
CA ASN A 3 -12.87 56.36 -11.07
C ASN A 3 -11.87 55.40 -10.42
N THR A 4 -10.73 55.99 -10.08
CA THR A 4 -9.87 55.84 -8.90
C THR A 4 -10.29 54.87 -7.77
N ARG A 5 -9.31 54.09 -7.27
CA ARG A 5 -8.93 54.12 -5.84
C ARG A 5 -7.62 53.35 -5.58
N LEU A 6 -6.71 54.05 -4.92
CA LEU A 6 -5.45 53.56 -4.37
C LEU A 6 -5.65 52.78 -3.06
N LEU A 7 -4.59 52.05 -2.72
CA LEU A 7 -4.18 51.52 -1.41
C LEU A 7 -4.80 50.17 -1.00
N LEU A 8 -3.94 49.15 -0.91
CA LEU A 8 -3.44 48.68 0.39
C LEU A 8 -2.26 47.70 0.19
N LEU A 9 -1.11 48.08 0.74
CA LEU A 9 0.00 47.18 1.03
C LEU A 9 -0.47 46.04 1.94
N ARG A 10 -0.13 44.80 1.59
CA ARG A 10 0.15 43.75 2.58
C ARG A 10 1.01 42.64 1.98
N PRO A 11 2.32 42.56 2.27
CA PRO A 11 3.06 41.32 2.03
C PRO A 11 2.58 40.28 3.05
N GLN A 12 2.02 39.17 2.56
CA GLN A 12 1.77 37.99 3.38
C GLN A 12 3.12 37.36 3.70
N THR A 13 3.62 37.59 4.92
CA THR A 13 4.72 36.83 5.47
C THR A 13 4.24 35.39 5.70
N LEU A 14 4.55 34.51 4.75
CA LEU A 14 4.49 33.06 4.95
C LEU A 14 5.50 32.71 6.04
N LYS A 15 5.02 32.66 7.29
CA LYS A 15 5.73 32.02 8.38
C LYS A 15 5.89 30.55 8.02
N LYS A 16 7.04 30.18 7.46
CA LYS A 16 7.51 28.79 7.43
C LYS A 16 7.70 28.37 8.89
N THR A 17 6.70 27.72 9.46
CA THR A 17 6.89 26.86 10.62
C THR A 17 7.80 25.72 10.18
N ILE A 18 9.10 25.90 10.37
CA ILE A 18 10.06 24.81 10.36
C ILE A 18 9.71 23.98 11.58
N VAL A 19 8.85 22.97 11.37
CA VAL A 19 8.67 21.89 12.34
C VAL A 19 9.99 21.12 12.32
N SER A 20 10.87 21.49 13.25
CA SER A 20 12.01 20.68 13.63
C SER A 20 11.48 19.36 14.17
N ILE A 21 11.36 18.37 13.29
CA ILE A 21 11.26 16.98 13.70
C ILE A 21 12.67 16.61 14.16
N ASN A 22 12.97 16.92 15.42
CA ASN A 22 14.07 16.30 16.14
C ASN A 22 13.74 14.81 16.25
N ARG A 23 14.07 14.06 15.19
CA ARG A 23 14.12 12.61 15.26
C ARG A 23 15.35 12.27 16.07
N SER A 24 15.16 12.13 17.38
CA SER A 24 16.15 11.55 18.27
C SER A 24 16.35 10.09 17.85
N PHE A 25 17.29 9.85 16.95
CA PHE A 25 17.85 8.52 16.75
C PHE A 25 18.71 8.20 17.97
N SER A 26 18.08 7.78 19.07
CA SER A 26 18.77 7.01 20.10
C SER A 26 19.02 5.61 19.54
N THR A 27 20.05 5.49 18.71
CA THR A 27 20.76 4.21 18.58
C THR A 27 21.66 4.07 19.78
N THR A 28 21.11 3.65 20.92
CA THR A 28 21.91 3.03 21.99
C THR A 28 22.35 1.66 21.50
N THR A 29 23.21 1.64 20.48
CA THR A 29 24.06 0.50 20.20
C THR A 29 25.20 0.56 21.21
N SER A 30 24.87 0.27 22.47
CA SER A 30 25.87 -0.14 23.45
C SER A 30 26.32 -1.53 23.03
N HIS A 31 27.16 -1.59 21.99
CA HIS A 31 28.07 -2.70 21.84
C HIS A 31 29.12 -2.49 22.95
N HIS A 32 28.76 -2.93 24.15
CA HIS A 32 29.69 -3.02 25.26
C HIS A 32 30.94 -3.72 24.74
N ASN A 33 32.07 -3.05 24.96
CA ASN A 33 33.43 -3.51 24.73
C ASN A 33 33.73 -4.66 25.73
N ASP A 34 32.95 -5.73 25.72
CA ASP A 34 33.07 -6.88 26.63
C ASP A 34 34.29 -7.75 26.30
N HIS A 35 35.04 -7.37 25.26
CA HIS A 35 36.30 -8.01 24.89
C HIS A 35 37.29 -8.02 26.05
N ASN A 36 37.20 -7.11 27.01
CA ASN A 36 38.10 -7.04 28.17
C ASN A 36 37.56 -7.75 29.43
N ARG A 37 36.28 -8.14 29.48
CA ARG A 37 35.68 -8.71 30.71
C ARG A 37 35.92 -10.21 30.88
N ASN A 38 36.17 -10.92 29.77
CA ASN A 38 36.32 -12.38 29.75
C ASN A 38 37.71 -12.84 29.26
N GLN A 39 38.70 -11.93 29.17
CA GLN A 39 40.07 -12.32 28.80
C GLN A 39 40.79 -12.79 30.05
N GLU A 40 40.94 -14.09 30.18
CA GLU A 40 41.92 -14.65 31.11
C GLU A 40 43.32 -14.43 30.52
N TYR A 41 44.07 -13.51 31.11
CA TYR A 41 45.47 -13.32 30.74
C TYR A 41 46.25 -14.58 31.10
N LEU A 42 46.95 -15.15 30.11
CA LEU A 42 47.86 -16.26 30.34
C LEU A 42 48.94 -15.85 31.34
N THR A 43 49.31 -16.78 32.21
CA THR A 43 50.39 -16.56 33.17
C THR A 43 51.72 -16.26 32.45
N PRO A 44 52.59 -15.41 33.04
CA PRO A 44 53.89 -15.10 32.45
C PRO A 44 54.68 -16.37 32.11
N ASN A 45 55.15 -16.48 30.87
CA ASN A 45 55.84 -17.67 30.39
C ASN A 45 57.27 -17.75 30.96
N THR A 46 57.52 -18.72 31.84
CA THR A 46 58.83 -18.96 32.48
C THR A 46 59.85 -19.68 31.59
N TYR A 47 59.44 -20.11 30.39
CA TYR A 47 60.27 -20.88 29.46
C TYR A 47 61.51 -20.14 28.96
N LEU A 48 61.45 -18.82 28.80
CA LEU A 48 62.58 -18.03 28.29
C LEU A 48 63.77 -17.99 29.26
N ASN A 49 63.55 -18.27 30.55
CA ASN A 49 64.59 -18.25 31.58
C ASN A 49 65.06 -19.64 32.03
N SER A 50 64.52 -20.72 31.47
CA SER A 50 64.84 -22.10 31.89
C SER A 50 65.99 -22.74 31.12
N TRP A 51 66.62 -22.01 30.18
CA TRP A 51 67.71 -22.55 29.37
C TRP A 51 69.03 -22.63 30.14
N THR A 52 69.46 -23.86 30.46
CA THR A 52 70.77 -24.12 31.06
C THR A 52 71.78 -24.47 29.97
N LYS A 53 73.01 -23.96 30.12
CA LYS A 53 74.10 -24.22 29.15
C LYS A 53 74.49 -25.71 29.20
N PRO A 54 74.46 -26.45 28.07
CA PRO A 54 74.88 -27.86 28.06
C PRO A 54 76.38 -28.01 28.35
N THR A 55 76.75 -29.05 29.11
CA THR A 55 78.15 -29.33 29.52
C THR A 55 79.04 -29.81 28.36
N GLY A 56 78.47 -30.36 27.26
CA GLY A 56 79.23 -30.81 26.10
C GLY A 56 78.41 -31.01 24.80
N PRO A 57 79.07 -31.20 23.63
CA PRO A 57 78.42 -31.16 22.32
C PRO A 57 77.43 -32.30 22.06
N LYS A 58 77.73 -33.52 22.53
CA LYS A 58 76.83 -34.69 22.39
C LYS A 58 75.52 -34.51 23.18
N GLN A 59 75.60 -33.91 24.37
CA GLN A 59 74.42 -33.60 25.20
C GLN A 59 73.58 -32.49 24.57
N ALA A 60 74.22 -31.45 24.00
CA ALA A 60 73.52 -30.39 23.30
C ALA A 60 72.68 -30.91 22.11
N LEU A 61 73.24 -31.83 21.32
CA LEU A 61 72.54 -32.46 20.19
C LEU A 61 71.36 -33.32 20.66
N SER A 62 71.53 -34.11 21.72
CA SER A 62 70.46 -34.91 22.31
C SER A 62 69.31 -34.04 22.81
N ASN A 63 69.63 -32.97 23.56
CA ASN A 63 68.65 -32.02 24.08
C ASN A 63 67.91 -31.30 22.94
N LEU A 64 68.62 -30.90 21.88
CA LEU A 64 68.01 -30.28 20.71
C LEU A 64 67.08 -31.23 19.96
N HIS A 65 67.49 -32.49 19.77
CA HIS A 65 66.64 -33.50 19.12
C HIS A 65 65.38 -33.79 19.94
N HIS A 66 65.53 -33.93 21.26
CA HIS A 66 64.40 -34.08 22.17
C HIS A 66 63.45 -32.88 22.09
N LEU A 67 63.99 -31.65 22.14
CA LEU A 67 63.20 -30.42 22.05
C LEU A 67 62.41 -30.34 20.75
N ARG A 68 63.06 -30.63 19.61
CA ARG A 68 62.38 -30.64 18.30
C ARG A 68 61.24 -31.65 18.26
N ARG A 69 61.45 -32.84 18.82
CA ARG A 69 60.43 -33.90 18.87
C ARG A 69 59.25 -33.50 19.76
N GLU A 70 59.51 -33.02 20.96
CA GLU A 70 58.46 -32.61 21.90
C GLU A 70 57.70 -31.38 21.40
N TYR A 71 58.39 -30.41 20.81
CA TYR A 71 57.73 -29.27 20.17
C TYR A 71 56.82 -29.69 19.02
N ALA A 72 57.30 -30.56 18.12
CA ALA A 72 56.50 -31.08 17.03
C ALA A 72 55.25 -31.83 17.52
N LYS A 73 55.36 -32.61 18.61
CA LYS A 73 54.22 -33.27 19.25
C LYS A 73 53.22 -32.26 19.81
N LYS A 74 53.68 -31.26 20.57
CA LYS A 74 52.83 -30.21 21.17
C LYS A 74 52.09 -29.43 20.09
N VAL A 75 52.79 -28.96 19.06
CA VAL A 75 52.17 -28.24 17.93
C VAL A 75 51.16 -29.11 17.19
N LYS A 76 51.45 -30.41 17.01
CA LYS A 76 50.51 -31.34 16.39
C LYS A 76 49.25 -31.53 17.24
N ALA A 77 49.35 -31.59 18.56
CA ALA A 77 48.20 -31.66 19.46
C ALA A 77 47.34 -30.40 19.36
N VAL A 78 47.96 -29.23 19.50
CA VAL A 78 47.27 -27.92 19.38
C VAL A 78 46.57 -27.77 18.03
N ARG A 79 47.21 -28.20 16.94
CA ARG A 79 46.58 -28.16 15.60
C ARG A 79 45.33 -29.03 15.52
N LYS A 80 45.32 -30.20 16.16
CA LYS A 80 44.15 -31.08 16.19
C LYS A 80 43.00 -30.47 17.00
N GLU A 81 43.32 -29.91 18.16
CA GLU A 81 42.35 -29.21 19.00
C GLU A 81 41.73 -28.04 18.24
N TYR A 82 42.55 -27.21 17.60
CA TYR A 82 42.06 -26.09 16.79
C TYR A 82 41.15 -26.54 15.64
N ILE A 83 41.51 -27.60 14.91
CA ILE A 83 40.65 -28.13 13.84
C ILE A 83 39.30 -28.55 14.40
N TYR A 84 39.29 -29.26 15.53
CA TYR A 84 38.07 -29.72 16.19
C TYR A 84 37.19 -28.54 16.66
N GLU A 85 37.78 -27.52 17.29
CA GLU A 85 37.07 -26.31 17.70
C GLU A 85 36.44 -25.59 16.50
N MET A 86 37.19 -25.45 15.41
CA MET A 86 36.69 -24.84 14.18
C MET A 86 35.55 -25.63 13.54
N GLU A 87 35.61 -26.96 13.59
CA GLU A 87 34.52 -27.83 13.13
C GLU A 87 33.27 -27.70 13.99
N LEU A 88 33.44 -27.63 15.32
CA LEU A 88 32.33 -27.41 16.25
C LEU A 88 31.63 -26.07 15.98
N LEU A 89 32.40 -24.99 15.83
CA LEU A 89 31.87 -23.66 15.49
C LEU A 89 31.13 -23.66 14.14
N LYS A 90 31.65 -24.38 13.14
CA LYS A 90 30.99 -24.54 11.84
C LYS A 90 29.66 -25.28 11.97
N ALA A 91 29.61 -26.37 12.74
CA ALA A 91 28.40 -27.13 12.98
C ALA A 91 27.34 -26.31 13.73
N GLU A 92 27.73 -25.53 14.74
CA GLU A 92 26.81 -24.63 15.44
C GLU A 92 26.24 -23.55 14.51
N LYS A 93 27.08 -22.99 13.64
CA LYS A 93 26.66 -22.01 12.64
C LYS A 93 25.61 -22.62 11.70
N GLN A 94 25.86 -23.82 11.19
CA GLN A 94 24.92 -24.54 10.33
C GLN A 94 23.57 -24.76 11.01
N ARG A 95 23.55 -25.24 12.26
CA ARG A 95 22.31 -25.42 13.03
C ARG A 95 21.53 -24.10 13.18
N LYS A 96 22.23 -23.00 13.50
CA LYS A 96 21.61 -21.67 13.62
C LYS A 96 21.04 -21.19 12.28
N ASP A 97 21.75 -21.43 11.19
CA ASP A 97 21.32 -21.02 9.85
C ASP A 97 20.11 -21.86 9.37
N GLU A 98 20.07 -23.15 9.68
CA GLU A 98 18.93 -24.04 9.41
C GLU A 98 17.67 -23.57 10.16
N ILE A 99 17.78 -23.31 11.47
CA ILE A 99 16.67 -22.79 12.28
C ILE A 99 16.14 -21.48 11.70
N LYS A 100 17.02 -20.54 11.33
CA LYS A 100 16.63 -19.28 10.70
C LYS A 100 15.93 -19.51 9.36
N LYS A 101 16.45 -20.41 8.54
CA LYS A 101 15.87 -20.73 7.23
C LYS A 101 14.47 -21.32 7.36
N GLU A 102 14.25 -22.22 8.32
CA GLU A 102 12.93 -22.79 8.57
C GLU A 102 11.95 -21.75 9.11
N ALA A 103 12.37 -20.91 10.07
CA ALA A 103 11.54 -19.82 10.58
C ALA A 103 11.10 -18.85 9.46
N LEU A 104 12.02 -18.47 8.57
CA LEU A 104 11.70 -17.64 7.42
C LEU A 104 10.76 -18.34 6.43
N ARG A 105 10.87 -19.66 6.26
CA ARG A 105 9.97 -20.43 5.40
C ARG A 105 8.55 -20.37 5.95
N ILE A 106 8.37 -20.66 7.24
CA ILE A 106 7.08 -20.64 7.93
C ILE A 106 6.45 -19.24 7.82
N GLU A 107 7.19 -18.19 8.17
CA GLU A 107 6.68 -16.81 8.07
C GLU A 107 6.29 -16.45 6.63
N SER A 108 7.05 -16.92 5.64
CA SER A 108 6.73 -16.68 4.22
C SER A 108 5.47 -17.42 3.76
N GLU A 109 5.23 -18.63 4.26
CA GLU A 109 4.04 -19.43 3.99
C GLU A 109 2.80 -18.77 4.63
N GLU A 110 2.89 -18.33 5.89
CA GLU A 110 1.83 -17.59 6.58
C GLU A 110 1.48 -16.29 5.85
N ARG A 111 2.50 -15.52 5.43
CA ARG A 111 2.29 -14.28 4.66
C ARG A 111 1.62 -14.54 3.31
N ARG A 112 1.96 -15.65 2.64
CA ARG A 112 1.31 -16.05 1.38
C ARG A 112 -0.14 -16.45 1.62
N ALA A 113 -0.41 -17.26 2.64
CA ALA A 113 -1.75 -17.66 3.01
C ALA A 113 -2.64 -16.45 3.34
N ALA A 114 -2.13 -15.50 4.14
CA ALA A 114 -2.84 -14.25 4.46
C ALA A 114 -3.16 -13.44 3.19
N LYS A 115 -2.20 -13.28 2.28
CA LYS A 115 -2.41 -12.59 0.99
C LYS A 115 -3.44 -13.28 0.11
N ASP A 116 -3.48 -14.61 0.11
CA ASP A 116 -4.44 -15.36 -0.70
C ASP A 116 -5.86 -15.27 -0.12
N VAL A 117 -6.00 -15.25 1.21
CA VAL A 117 -7.28 -14.95 1.87
C VAL A 117 -7.75 -13.54 1.52
N GLU A 118 -6.87 -12.53 1.61
CA GLU A 118 -7.19 -11.14 1.25
C GLU A 118 -7.61 -11.02 -0.22
N LYS A 119 -6.88 -11.67 -1.15
CA LYS A 119 -7.25 -11.69 -2.57
C LYS A 119 -8.61 -12.34 -2.80
N LYS A 120 -8.93 -13.43 -2.11
CA LYS A 120 -10.23 -14.10 -2.22
C LYS A 120 -11.35 -13.20 -1.69
N ALA A 121 -11.16 -12.53 -0.56
CA ALA A 121 -12.12 -11.56 -0.02
C ALA A 121 -12.36 -10.41 -1.02
N LYS A 122 -11.28 -9.81 -1.53
CA LYS A 122 -11.36 -8.74 -2.54
C LYS A 122 -12.03 -9.19 -3.84
N ALA A 123 -11.82 -10.44 -4.25
CA ALA A 123 -12.50 -11.01 -5.41
C ALA A 123 -14.01 -11.18 -5.16
N ALA A 124 -14.41 -11.57 -3.95
CA ALA A 124 -15.82 -11.64 -3.56
C ALA A 124 -16.46 -10.24 -3.54
N GLU A 125 -15.78 -9.23 -2.98
CA GLU A 125 -16.24 -7.84 -3.00
C GLU A 125 -16.46 -7.32 -4.42
N ARG A 126 -15.51 -7.59 -5.34
CA ARG A 126 -15.67 -7.21 -6.75
C ARG A 126 -16.88 -7.87 -7.42
N LYS A 127 -17.18 -9.13 -7.07
CA LYS A 127 -18.37 -9.82 -7.59
C LYS A 127 -19.65 -9.19 -7.05
N LEU A 128 -19.69 -8.86 -5.76
CA LEU A 128 -20.83 -8.16 -5.15
C LEU A 128 -21.04 -6.79 -5.80
N ALA A 129 -19.98 -5.99 -5.96
CA ALA A 129 -20.06 -4.69 -6.61
C ALA A 129 -20.55 -4.78 -8.07
N GLN A 130 -20.15 -5.82 -8.81
CA GLN A 130 -20.67 -6.07 -10.16
C GLN A 130 -22.15 -6.41 -10.17
N GLU A 131 -22.62 -7.19 -9.20
CA GLU A 131 -24.02 -7.55 -9.10
C GLU A 131 -24.87 -6.35 -8.70
N GLU A 132 -24.42 -5.56 -7.72
CA GLU A 132 -25.04 -4.28 -7.37
C GLU A 132 -25.14 -3.35 -8.58
N PHE A 133 -24.06 -3.24 -9.36
CA PHE A 133 -24.05 -2.45 -10.60
C PHE A 133 -25.07 -2.95 -11.64
N ARG A 134 -25.29 -4.27 -11.75
CA ARG A 134 -26.34 -4.81 -12.63
C ARG A 134 -27.73 -4.45 -12.13
N GLN A 135 -27.97 -4.55 -10.83
CA GLN A 135 -29.26 -4.22 -10.22
C GLN A 135 -29.60 -2.74 -10.41
N THR A 136 -28.64 -1.83 -10.20
CA THR A 136 -28.85 -0.40 -10.45
C THR A 136 -29.17 -0.12 -11.92
N LEU A 137 -28.49 -0.78 -12.85
CA LEU A 137 -28.73 -0.63 -14.28
C LEU A 137 -30.13 -1.11 -14.71
N LEU A 138 -30.62 -2.21 -14.13
CA LEU A 138 -32.00 -2.68 -14.35
C LEU A 138 -33.02 -1.67 -13.82
N LYS A 139 -32.76 -1.11 -12.62
CA LYS A 139 -33.62 -0.08 -12.03
C LYS A 139 -33.69 1.17 -12.90
N GLU A 140 -32.56 1.69 -13.35
CA GLU A 140 -32.52 2.86 -14.25
C GLU A 140 -33.27 2.62 -15.57
N ARG A 141 -33.13 1.42 -16.15
CA ARG A 141 -33.87 1.04 -17.36
C ARG A 141 -35.38 1.05 -17.10
N ALA A 142 -35.83 0.48 -15.99
CA ALA A 142 -37.24 0.48 -15.61
C ALA A 142 -37.78 1.90 -15.42
N GLU A 143 -37.05 2.76 -14.71
CA GLU A 143 -37.41 4.17 -14.51
C GLU A 143 -37.53 4.94 -15.84
N LYS A 144 -36.59 4.74 -16.77
CA LYS A 144 -36.65 5.34 -18.11
C LYS A 144 -37.85 4.86 -18.92
N LEU A 145 -38.17 3.57 -18.86
CA LEU A 145 -39.35 3.01 -19.52
C LEU A 145 -40.65 3.61 -18.95
N GLU A 146 -40.78 3.69 -17.63
CA GLU A 146 -41.94 4.31 -16.97
C GLU A 146 -42.07 5.80 -17.32
N TYR A 147 -40.96 6.51 -17.34
CA TYR A 147 -40.93 7.90 -17.78
C TYR A 147 -41.35 8.07 -19.25
N HIS A 148 -40.93 7.16 -20.14
CA HIS A 148 -41.35 7.15 -21.54
C HIS A 148 -42.86 6.95 -21.69
N LYS A 149 -43.43 5.95 -21.01
CA LYS A 149 -44.88 5.69 -21.01
C LYS A 149 -45.67 6.92 -20.57
N LYS A 150 -45.26 7.55 -19.46
CA LYS A 150 -45.91 8.79 -18.96
C LYS A 150 -45.81 9.93 -19.97
N ARG A 151 -44.68 10.05 -20.68
CA ARG A 151 -44.49 11.06 -21.73
C ARG A 151 -45.42 10.80 -22.92
N GLU A 152 -45.54 9.55 -23.36
CA GLU A 152 -46.45 9.17 -24.44
C GLU A 152 -47.91 9.44 -24.07
N GLN A 153 -48.32 9.09 -22.85
CA GLN A 153 -49.66 9.41 -22.33
C GLN A 153 -49.93 10.91 -22.38
N LYS A 154 -49.03 11.73 -21.84
CA LYS A 154 -49.15 13.21 -21.91
C LYS A 154 -49.23 13.74 -23.34
N PHE A 155 -48.45 13.16 -24.26
CA PHE A 155 -48.50 13.55 -25.67
C PHE A 155 -49.85 13.21 -26.30
N MET A 156 -50.37 12.01 -26.02
CA MET A 156 -51.68 11.56 -26.49
C MET A 156 -52.82 12.39 -25.88
N GLU A 157 -52.77 12.73 -24.60
CA GLU A 157 -53.72 13.65 -23.94
C GLU A 157 -53.74 15.00 -24.63
N LYS A 158 -52.57 15.65 -24.81
CA LYS A 158 -52.48 16.93 -25.53
C LYS A 158 -53.01 16.84 -26.97
N LYS A 159 -52.76 15.73 -27.66
CA LYS A 159 -53.29 15.51 -29.02
C LYS A 159 -54.82 15.41 -29.00
N LYS A 160 -55.41 14.71 -28.01
CA LYS A 160 -56.86 14.62 -27.83
C LYS A 160 -57.46 15.99 -27.49
N GLU A 161 -56.89 16.71 -26.52
CA GLU A 161 -57.32 18.07 -26.14
C GLU A 161 -57.32 19.01 -27.34
N LYS A 162 -56.24 19.01 -28.15
CA LYS A 162 -56.15 19.81 -29.37
C LYS A 162 -57.21 19.41 -30.40
N ASN A 163 -57.41 18.12 -30.63
CA ASN A 163 -58.44 17.64 -31.56
C ASN A 163 -59.86 17.99 -31.08
N GLU A 164 -60.13 17.91 -29.78
CA GLU A 164 -61.42 18.29 -29.20
C GLU A 164 -61.67 19.80 -29.30
N LEU A 165 -60.66 20.62 -29.00
CA LEU A 165 -60.72 22.07 -29.22
C LEU A 165 -61.06 22.38 -30.68
N LEU A 166 -60.35 21.74 -31.61
CA LEU A 166 -60.55 21.92 -33.03
C LEU A 166 -61.95 21.47 -33.46
N ARG A 167 -62.49 20.37 -32.91
CA ARG A 167 -63.87 19.90 -33.16
C ARG A 167 -64.92 20.89 -32.65
N ARG A 168 -64.71 21.50 -31.47
CA ARG A 168 -65.59 22.54 -30.93
C ARG A 168 -65.55 23.84 -31.74
N GLN A 169 -64.38 24.21 -32.24
CA GLN A 169 -64.22 25.36 -33.14
C GLN A 169 -64.80 25.06 -34.53
N SER A 170 -64.60 23.85 -35.05
CA SER A 170 -65.09 23.44 -36.37
C SER A 170 -66.60 23.29 -36.43
N SER A 171 -67.28 23.01 -35.31
CA SER A 171 -68.75 23.05 -35.27
C SER A 171 -69.35 24.46 -35.46
N ILE A 172 -68.52 25.51 -35.45
CA ILE A 172 -68.91 26.90 -35.74
C ILE A 172 -68.50 27.28 -37.17
N TRP A 173 -67.79 26.42 -37.90
CA TRP A 173 -67.39 26.71 -39.28
C TRP A 173 -68.63 26.91 -40.14
N ILE A 174 -68.58 28.00 -40.89
CA ILE A 174 -69.67 28.48 -41.71
C ILE A 174 -69.34 28.02 -43.13
N ASP A 175 -70.23 27.27 -43.75
CA ASP A 175 -70.05 26.91 -45.15
C ASP A 175 -70.08 28.17 -46.02
N GLU A 176 -69.33 28.16 -47.12
CA GLU A 176 -69.11 29.35 -47.96
C GLU A 176 -70.43 29.94 -48.48
N ASN A 177 -71.42 29.08 -48.74
CA ASN A 177 -72.77 29.46 -49.17
C ASN A 177 -73.61 30.15 -48.06
N GLU A 178 -73.25 29.97 -46.79
CA GLU A 178 -73.96 30.51 -45.62
C GLU A 178 -73.22 31.70 -44.97
N LEU A 179 -72.00 32.00 -45.45
CA LEU A 179 -71.11 33.01 -44.90
C LEU A 179 -71.69 34.42 -44.97
N GLU A 180 -72.22 34.82 -46.14
CA GLU A 180 -72.81 36.14 -46.35
C GLU A 180 -74.02 36.40 -45.45
N LYS A 181 -74.86 35.38 -45.24
CA LYS A 181 -76.05 35.45 -44.37
C LYS A 181 -75.64 35.66 -42.91
N LYS A 182 -74.66 34.89 -42.43
CA LYS A 182 -74.18 35.00 -41.05
C LYS A 182 -73.46 36.33 -40.76
N ILE A 183 -72.79 36.92 -41.75
CA ILE A 183 -72.18 38.25 -41.63
C ILE A 183 -73.26 39.33 -41.46
N GLN A 184 -74.35 39.24 -42.23
CA GLN A 184 -75.48 40.16 -42.09
C GLN A 184 -76.13 40.01 -40.70
N ASP A 185 -76.44 38.77 -40.27
CA ASP A 185 -77.05 38.52 -38.95
C ASP A 185 -76.18 39.08 -37.81
N ALA A 186 -74.86 38.91 -37.85
CA ALA A 186 -73.94 39.45 -36.84
C ALA A 186 -73.85 40.99 -36.82
N LEU A 187 -74.09 41.65 -37.96
CA LEU A 187 -74.17 43.12 -38.00
C LEU A 187 -75.47 43.64 -37.36
N TYR A 188 -76.55 42.87 -37.47
CA TYR A 188 -77.84 43.22 -36.88
C TYR A 188 -77.95 42.84 -35.38
N ASP A 189 -77.31 41.75 -34.94
CA ASP A 189 -77.28 41.26 -33.54
C ASP A 189 -76.10 41.81 -32.72
N HIS A 190 -75.95 43.13 -32.63
CA HIS A 190 -74.93 43.75 -31.77
C HIS A 190 -75.37 43.69 -30.30
N THR A 191 -74.88 42.71 -29.55
CA THR A 191 -74.99 42.66 -28.09
C THR A 191 -74.16 43.80 -27.46
N PRO A 192 -74.77 44.77 -26.75
CA PRO A 192 -74.00 45.74 -25.97
C PRO A 192 -73.35 45.03 -24.77
N LEU A 193 -72.12 45.44 -24.45
CA LEU A 193 -71.30 44.95 -23.33
C LEU A 193 -72.01 45.02 -21.97
#